data_AF-A0A662ET30-F1
#
_entry.id   AF-A0A662ET30-F1
#
_cell.length_a   1.000
_cell.length_b   1.000
_cell.length_c   1.000
_cell.angle_alpha   90.00
_cell.angle_beta   90.00
_cell.angle_gamma   90.00
#
_symmetry.space_group_name_H-M   'P 1'
#
loop_
_entity.id
_entity.type
_entity.pdbx_description
1 polymer ?
#
loop_
_entity_poly.entity_id
_entity_poly.type
_entity_poly.pdbx_seq_one_letter_code
_entity_poly.pdbx_strand_id
1 'polypeptide(L)'
;MSASIIEAIERVKGQKKRSPGEGLKRRIEELERKLAEKEEMIARLEEVARTLGYIKVELPLPVNGGPEDEGGSIERPRVGRCEVEPAPFDDRLSRTGRMAVKAPTAVIDIAGDERAQTGELPPAVLRHIDRLVARIEKVGTLHRRVLGFLVEHAPNSYTTEQIAAWTDCAKELIEDEPPYQFLEAGLIARERRTDGLHYRSSLKRFVLREFGVYQPDIGCDGLHAVTRLLRRRLSGVALR
;
A
#
# COMPACT_ATOMS: atom_id res chain seq x y z
N MET A 1 28.38 -65.60 -26.50
CA MET A 1 27.38 -64.53 -26.31
C MET A 1 27.77 -63.60 -25.16
N SER A 2 29.03 -63.11 -25.12
CA SER A 2 29.55 -62.36 -23.96
C SER A 2 30.13 -60.99 -24.34
N ALA A 3 30.41 -60.74 -25.64
CA ALA A 3 30.91 -59.46 -26.12
C ALA A 3 29.82 -58.38 -26.26
N SER A 4 28.59 -58.79 -26.62
CA SER A 4 27.45 -57.88 -26.82
C SER A 4 26.93 -57.26 -25.51
N ILE A 5 27.07 -57.97 -24.38
CA ILE A 5 26.67 -57.47 -23.06
C ILE A 5 27.69 -56.44 -22.54
N ILE A 6 28.98 -56.66 -22.81
CA ILE A 6 30.05 -55.74 -22.40
C ILE A 6 29.96 -54.42 -23.18
N GLU A 7 29.70 -54.48 -24.49
CA GLU A 7 29.49 -53.28 -25.32
C GLU A 7 28.22 -52.50 -24.90
N ALA A 8 27.17 -53.19 -24.46
CA ALA A 8 25.96 -52.57 -23.94
C ALA A 8 26.18 -51.86 -22.59
N ILE A 9 27.04 -52.39 -21.73
CA ILE A 9 27.40 -51.76 -20.44
C ILE A 9 28.29 -50.53 -20.65
N GLU A 10 29.14 -50.52 -21.68
CA GLU A 10 30.05 -49.40 -21.95
C GLU A 10 29.32 -48.15 -22.47
N ARG A 11 28.25 -48.31 -23.26
CA ARG A 11 27.41 -47.18 -23.71
C ARG A 11 26.58 -46.53 -22.59
N VAL A 12 26.26 -47.25 -21.51
CA VAL A 12 25.45 -46.72 -20.39
C VAL A 12 26.28 -45.88 -19.42
N LYS A 13 27.61 -46.07 -19.35
CA LYS A 13 28.50 -45.22 -18.54
C LYS A 13 28.65 -43.78 -19.07
N GLY A 14 28.32 -43.53 -20.33
CA GLY A 14 28.38 -42.19 -20.95
C GLY A 14 27.23 -41.26 -20.60
N GLN A 15 26.11 -41.75 -20.09
CA GLN A 15 24.95 -40.93 -19.71
C GLN A 15 24.87 -40.73 -18.19
N LYS A 16 25.87 -40.04 -17.63
CA LYS A 16 25.84 -39.55 -16.26
C LYS A 16 24.77 -38.45 -16.19
N LYS A 17 23.55 -38.81 -15.78
CA LYS A 17 22.45 -37.86 -15.48
C LYS A 17 23.04 -36.75 -14.61
N ARG A 18 23.03 -35.50 -15.08
CA ARG A 18 23.43 -34.32 -14.30
C ARG A 18 22.67 -34.39 -12.97
N SER A 19 23.40 -34.59 -11.87
CA SER A 19 22.76 -34.77 -10.58
C SER A 19 21.94 -33.51 -10.26
N PRO A 20 20.70 -33.61 -9.74
CA PRO A 20 19.89 -32.44 -9.39
C PRO A 20 20.64 -31.44 -8.50
N GLY A 21 21.53 -31.94 -7.64
CA GLY A 21 22.39 -31.12 -6.78
C GLY A 21 23.41 -30.26 -7.53
N GLU A 22 23.87 -30.66 -8.72
CA GLU A 22 24.81 -29.85 -9.51
C GLU A 22 24.10 -28.67 -10.21
N GLY A 23 22.84 -28.86 -10.61
CA GLY A 23 22.00 -27.77 -11.13
C GLY A 23 21.65 -26.76 -10.04
N LEU A 24 21.34 -27.23 -8.82
CA LEU A 24 21.07 -26.38 -7.67
C LEU A 24 22.30 -25.58 -7.24
N LYS A 25 23.49 -26.18 -7.21
CA LYS A 25 24.74 -25.47 -6.91
C LYS A 25 25.02 -24.34 -7.89
N ARG A 26 24.88 -24.60 -9.20
CA ARG A 26 25.04 -23.56 -10.24
C ARG A 26 24.01 -22.44 -10.08
N ARG A 27 22.79 -22.76 -9.65
CA ARG A 27 21.75 -21.75 -9.42
C ARG A 27 22.04 -20.91 -8.18
N ILE A 28 22.58 -21.51 -7.13
CA ILE A 28 23.03 -20.80 -5.94
C ILE A 28 24.16 -19.84 -6.31
N GLU A 29 25.19 -20.29 -7.02
CA GLU A 29 26.30 -19.44 -7.48
C GLU A 29 25.82 -18.28 -8.38
N GLU A 30 24.85 -18.53 -9.26
CA GLU A 30 24.26 -17.49 -10.11
C GLU A 30 23.47 -16.45 -9.29
N LEU A 31 22.74 -16.90 -8.27
CA LEU A 31 21.98 -16.01 -7.39
C LEU A 31 22.89 -15.20 -6.47
N GLU A 32 23.95 -15.81 -5.93
CA GLU A 32 24.97 -15.13 -5.14
C GLU A 32 25.67 -14.04 -5.95
N ARG A 33 26.02 -14.32 -7.21
CA ARG A 33 26.58 -13.31 -8.10
C ARG A 33 25.62 -12.14 -8.34
N LYS A 34 24.33 -12.43 -8.56
CA LYS A 34 23.31 -11.40 -8.77
C LYS A 34 23.08 -10.57 -7.51
N LEU A 35 23.14 -11.17 -6.32
CA LEU A 35 23.03 -10.44 -5.06
C LEU A 35 24.21 -9.49 -4.88
N ALA A 36 25.45 -9.95 -5.12
CA ALA A 36 26.63 -9.09 -5.04
C ALA A 36 26.54 -7.89 -6.01
N GLU A 37 26.10 -8.13 -7.26
CA GLU A 37 25.91 -7.05 -8.24
C GLU A 37 24.84 -6.03 -7.78
N LYS A 38 23.77 -6.50 -7.14
CA LYS A 38 22.70 -5.63 -6.62
C LYS A 38 23.15 -4.86 -5.37
N GLU A 39 23.92 -5.48 -4.48
CA GLU A 39 24.49 -4.82 -3.31
C GLU A 39 25.47 -3.70 -3.72
N GLU A 40 26.32 -3.95 -4.73
CA GLU A 40 27.16 -2.89 -5.30
C GLU A 40 26.35 -1.74 -5.89
N MET A 41 25.25 -2.06 -6.60
CA MET A 41 24.36 -1.04 -7.14
C MET A 41 23.68 -0.22 -6.04
N ILE A 42 23.27 -0.85 -4.94
CA ILE A 42 22.71 -0.17 -3.78
C ILE A 42 23.75 0.76 -3.16
N ALA A 43 24.98 0.30 -2.94
CA ALA A 43 26.05 1.14 -2.39
C ALA A 43 26.32 2.39 -3.26
N ARG A 44 26.32 2.23 -4.59
CA ARG A 44 26.43 3.36 -5.53
C ARG A 44 25.24 4.31 -5.42
N LEU A 45 24.02 3.80 -5.34
CA LEU A 45 22.83 4.64 -5.22
C LEU A 45 22.75 5.35 -3.86
N GLU A 46 23.25 4.73 -2.79
CA GLU A 46 23.37 5.36 -1.48
C GLU A 46 24.44 6.46 -1.46
N GLU A 47 25.53 6.30 -2.23
CA GLU A 47 26.51 7.37 -2.44
C GLU A 47 25.93 8.53 -3.27
N VAL A 48 25.14 8.23 -4.30
CA VAL A 48 24.37 9.23 -5.04
C VAL A 48 23.34 9.92 -4.14
N ALA A 49 22.63 9.18 -3.29
CA ALA A 49 21.68 9.77 -2.34
C ALA A 49 22.38 10.61 -1.27
N ARG A 50 23.57 10.22 -0.81
CA ARG A 50 24.40 11.01 0.11
C ARG A 50 24.89 12.30 -0.54
N THR A 51 25.34 12.25 -1.80
CA THR A 51 25.78 13.44 -2.53
C THR A 51 24.62 14.37 -2.91
N LEU A 52 23.44 13.80 -3.20
CA LEU A 52 22.19 14.54 -3.42
C LEU A 52 21.45 14.89 -2.11
N GLY A 53 22.03 14.55 -0.96
CA GLY A 53 21.51 14.78 0.39
C GLY A 53 21.45 16.23 0.84
N TYR A 54 21.18 17.17 -0.07
CA TYR A 54 20.83 18.56 0.21
C TYR A 54 19.72 19.06 -0.73
N ILE A 55 18.59 18.37 -0.80
CA ILE A 55 17.33 19.05 -1.06
C ILE A 55 16.29 18.51 -0.08
N LYS A 56 16.35 19.01 1.16
CA LYS A 56 15.17 19.08 2.02
C LYS A 56 14.24 20.09 1.35
N VAL A 57 13.39 19.63 0.42
CA VAL A 57 12.27 20.43 -0.07
C VAL A 57 11.34 20.59 1.11
N GLU A 58 11.50 21.67 1.87
CA GLU A 58 10.47 22.13 2.77
C GLU A 58 9.29 22.55 1.89
N LEU A 59 8.35 21.64 1.66
CA LEU A 59 7.06 22.03 1.11
C LEU A 59 6.45 22.99 2.13
N PRO A 60 6.20 24.27 1.78
CA PRO A 60 5.49 25.16 2.68
C PRO A 60 4.11 24.55 2.93
N LEU A 61 3.86 24.19 4.19
CA LEU A 61 2.51 23.97 4.69
C LEU A 61 1.69 25.21 4.33
N PRO A 62 0.50 25.10 3.71
CA PRO A 62 -0.37 26.24 3.56
C PRO A 62 -0.76 26.70 4.98
N VAL A 63 -0.13 27.79 5.41
CA VAL A 63 -0.59 28.59 6.53
C VAL A 63 -2.01 29.02 6.19
N ASN A 64 -2.98 28.54 6.97
CA ASN A 64 -4.30 29.14 7.06
C ASN A 64 -4.11 30.58 7.56
N GLY A 65 -3.95 31.50 6.62
CA GLY A 65 -4.01 32.94 6.86
C GLY A 65 -5.47 33.35 6.99
N GLY A 66 -5.92 33.55 8.23
CA GLY A 66 -7.03 34.47 8.51
C GLY A 66 -6.63 35.90 8.11
N PRO A 67 -7.62 36.79 7.91
CA PRO A 67 -7.44 38.04 7.20
C PRO A 67 -6.74 39.08 8.07
N GLU A 68 -5.74 39.75 7.52
CA GLU A 68 -5.26 41.03 8.05
C GLU A 68 -5.52 42.12 6.99
N ASP A 69 -6.36 43.06 7.41
CA ASP A 69 -6.66 44.33 6.78
C ASP A 69 -5.42 45.22 6.64
N GLU A 70 -5.30 45.93 5.52
CA GLU A 70 -4.84 47.32 5.51
C GLU A 70 -5.52 48.13 4.38
N GLY A 71 -6.11 49.28 4.76
CA GLY A 71 -6.11 50.49 3.94
C GLY A 71 -7.38 50.88 3.19
N GLY A 72 -8.35 51.50 3.88
CA GLY A 72 -9.46 52.19 3.20
C GLY A 72 -10.40 52.97 4.14
N SER A 73 -10.17 54.27 4.26
CA SER A 73 -10.94 55.26 5.03
C SER A 73 -12.45 55.25 4.74
N ILE A 74 -13.30 55.35 5.78
CA ILE A 74 -14.55 56.14 5.85
C ILE A 74 -15.04 56.20 7.32
N GLU A 75 -15.63 57.35 7.68
CA GLU A 75 -15.88 57.88 9.02
C GLU A 75 -17.15 57.36 9.76
N ARG A 76 -17.04 57.23 11.11
CA ARG A 76 -18.03 57.47 12.22
C ARG A 76 -19.28 56.54 12.38
N PRO A 77 -19.94 56.49 13.58
CA PRO A 77 -19.47 56.60 14.97
C PRO A 77 -20.02 55.51 15.96
N ARG A 78 -19.35 55.42 17.11
CA ARG A 78 -19.59 54.76 18.42
C ARG A 78 -21.05 54.43 18.81
N VAL A 79 -21.27 53.29 19.50
CA VAL A 79 -21.78 53.16 20.91
C VAL A 79 -21.65 51.69 21.37
N GLY A 80 -21.07 51.45 22.56
CA GLY A 80 -21.60 50.40 23.46
C GLY A 80 -20.61 49.39 24.05
N ARG A 81 -20.04 49.78 25.20
CA ARG A 81 -19.27 48.99 26.15
C ARG A 81 -20.12 47.87 26.78
N CYS A 82 -19.57 46.67 26.91
CA CYS A 82 -19.75 45.85 28.13
C CYS A 82 -18.58 44.85 28.25
N GLU A 83 -17.82 45.07 29.32
CA GLU A 83 -16.67 44.32 29.79
C GLU A 83 -17.15 43.02 30.44
N VAL A 84 -16.51 41.88 30.12
CA VAL A 84 -16.29 40.80 31.10
C VAL A 84 -14.95 40.12 30.77
N GLU A 85 -14.00 40.28 31.66
CA GLU A 85 -12.76 39.49 31.81
C GLU A 85 -12.70 39.07 33.30
N PRO A 86 -11.85 38.10 33.71
CA PRO A 86 -11.61 36.76 33.16
C PRO A 86 -11.42 35.72 34.31
N ALA A 87 -10.76 34.59 34.00
CA ALA A 87 -9.89 33.75 34.86
C ALA A 87 -10.40 32.32 35.16
N PRO A 88 -9.51 31.38 35.56
CA PRO A 88 -8.13 31.13 35.10
C PRO A 88 -7.89 29.62 34.84
N PHE A 89 -6.81 29.24 34.15
CA PHE A 89 -6.00 28.08 34.57
C PHE A 89 -4.60 28.16 33.96
N ASP A 90 -3.62 28.17 34.86
CA ASP A 90 -2.18 28.10 34.64
C ASP A 90 -1.77 26.87 33.83
N ASP A 91 -0.75 27.00 32.98
CA ASP A 91 0.55 26.39 33.30
C ASP A 91 1.68 26.98 32.43
N ARG A 92 2.49 27.85 33.06
CA ARG A 92 3.84 28.16 32.61
C ARG A 92 4.74 27.02 33.07
N LEU A 93 5.59 26.50 32.17
CA LEU A 93 7.04 26.23 32.37
C LEU A 93 7.55 25.50 31.12
N SER A 94 8.22 26.20 30.22
CA SER A 94 9.68 26.35 30.16
C SER A 94 10.40 25.24 29.38
N ARG A 95 10.97 25.69 28.26
CA ARG A 95 12.21 25.21 27.64
C ARG A 95 13.21 24.68 28.68
N THR A 96 13.81 23.52 28.42
CA THR A 96 15.28 23.30 28.24
C THR A 96 15.60 21.81 28.27
N GLY A 97 16.65 21.39 27.55
CA GLY A 97 17.39 20.17 27.85
C GLY A 97 17.38 19.07 26.79
N ARG A 98 18.37 19.11 25.88
CA ARG A 98 18.95 17.90 25.27
C ARG A 98 19.42 16.98 26.40
N MET A 99 18.96 15.73 26.41
CA MET A 99 19.77 14.61 26.91
C MET A 99 19.53 13.37 26.05
N ALA A 100 20.63 12.82 25.55
CA ALA A 100 20.68 11.52 24.90
C ALA A 100 20.38 10.44 25.93
N VAL A 101 19.30 9.68 25.72
CA VAL A 101 19.01 8.48 26.50
C VAL A 101 19.40 7.27 25.65
N LYS A 102 20.46 6.61 26.12
CA LYS A 102 20.96 5.31 25.68
C LYS A 102 19.82 4.29 25.78
N ALA A 103 19.40 3.72 24.66
CA ALA A 103 18.38 2.67 24.64
C ALA A 103 18.88 1.43 25.42
N PRO A 104 18.07 0.86 26.33
CA PRO A 104 18.45 -0.36 27.03
C PRO A 104 18.33 -1.56 26.10
N THR A 105 19.41 -2.33 26.03
CA THR A 105 19.49 -3.66 25.44
C THR A 105 18.60 -4.60 26.23
N ALA A 106 17.33 -4.74 25.84
CA ALA A 106 16.43 -5.75 26.37
C ALA A 106 16.61 -7.02 25.53
N VAL A 107 17.35 -7.98 26.10
CA VAL A 107 17.39 -9.37 25.63
C VAL A 107 16.04 -9.97 26.03
N ILE A 108 15.13 -10.09 25.07
CA ILE A 108 13.86 -10.80 25.26
C ILE A 108 14.11 -12.23 24.82
N ASP A 109 14.17 -13.14 25.78
CA ASP A 109 14.03 -14.58 25.55
C ASP A 109 12.59 -14.84 25.08
N ILE A 110 12.37 -14.77 23.76
CA ILE A 110 11.14 -15.24 23.13
C ILE A 110 11.30 -16.74 22.97
N ALA A 111 10.81 -17.48 23.98
CA ALA A 111 10.44 -18.88 23.79
C ALA A 111 9.57 -18.97 22.53
N GLY A 112 10.05 -19.73 21.55
CA GLY A 112 9.47 -19.85 20.22
C GLY A 112 8.01 -20.28 20.29
N ASP A 113 7.11 -19.34 19.99
CA ASP A 113 5.76 -19.67 19.60
C ASP A 113 5.84 -20.15 18.14
N GLU A 114 5.93 -21.47 17.96
CA GLU A 114 5.89 -22.18 16.67
C GLU A 114 4.52 -22.07 15.99
N ARG A 115 3.98 -20.86 15.86
CA ARG A 115 2.78 -20.56 15.05
C ARG A 115 3.10 -19.89 13.72
N ALA A 116 4.37 -19.87 13.35
CA ALA A 116 4.78 -19.45 12.02
C ALA A 116 4.47 -20.56 11.01
N GLN A 117 3.64 -20.21 10.01
CA GLN A 117 3.60 -20.79 8.66
C GLN A 117 2.67 -21.99 8.43
N THR A 118 1.37 -21.76 8.61
CA THR A 118 0.44 -22.10 7.52
C THR A 118 -0.11 -20.79 6.98
N GLY A 119 0.06 -20.54 5.68
CA GLY A 119 -0.38 -19.31 5.00
C GLY A 119 -1.91 -19.15 4.91
N GLU A 120 -2.64 -19.68 5.88
CA GLU A 120 -4.08 -19.63 5.97
C GLU A 120 -4.49 -18.46 6.85
N LEU A 121 -5.23 -17.53 6.26
CA LEU A 121 -5.81 -16.41 6.98
C LEU A 121 -6.81 -16.94 8.02
N PRO A 122 -6.86 -16.36 9.23
CA PRO A 122 -7.81 -16.74 10.25
C PRO A 122 -9.26 -16.74 9.72
N PRO A 123 -10.12 -17.66 10.19
CA PRO A 123 -11.48 -17.79 9.69
C PRO A 123 -12.32 -16.53 9.90
N ALA A 124 -12.02 -15.74 10.93
CA ALA A 124 -12.66 -14.44 11.16
C ALA A 124 -12.37 -13.44 10.02
N VAL A 125 -11.13 -13.41 9.55
CA VAL A 125 -10.69 -12.55 8.43
C VAL A 125 -11.37 -13.00 7.14
N LEU A 126 -11.41 -14.30 6.86
CA LEU A 126 -12.09 -14.84 5.68
C LEU A 126 -13.58 -14.51 5.68
N ARG A 127 -14.28 -14.70 6.80
CA ARG A 127 -15.71 -14.33 6.94
C ARG A 127 -15.93 -12.82 6.72
N HIS A 128 -15.02 -11.98 7.20
CA HIS A 128 -15.11 -10.54 6.97
C HIS A 128 -14.93 -10.22 5.47
N ILE A 129 -13.93 -10.82 4.81
CA ILE A 129 -13.74 -10.71 3.36
C ILE A 129 -15.00 -11.16 2.61
N ASP A 130 -15.59 -12.31 2.97
CA ASP A 130 -16.81 -12.83 2.35
C ASP A 130 -17.98 -11.85 2.48
N ARG A 131 -18.20 -11.29 3.67
CA ARG A 131 -19.26 -10.28 3.90
C ARG A 131 -19.05 -9.02 3.07
N LEU A 132 -17.80 -8.59 2.92
CA LEU A 132 -17.44 -7.43 2.11
C LEU A 132 -17.72 -7.69 0.63
N VAL A 133 -17.28 -8.84 0.11
CA VAL A 133 -17.53 -9.24 -1.27
C VAL A 133 -19.03 -9.35 -1.53
N ALA A 134 -19.78 -10.01 -0.65
CA ALA A 134 -21.23 -10.13 -0.77
C ALA A 134 -21.95 -8.78 -0.73
N ARG A 135 -21.41 -7.78 -0.03
CA ARG A 135 -21.95 -6.42 -0.04
C ARG A 135 -21.70 -5.74 -1.38
N ILE A 136 -20.50 -5.88 -1.92
CA ILE A 136 -20.11 -5.30 -3.21
C ILE A 136 -20.87 -5.97 -4.37
N GLU A 137 -21.11 -7.28 -4.29
CA GLU A 137 -21.91 -8.02 -5.27
C GLU A 137 -23.36 -7.54 -5.32
N LYS A 138 -23.91 -6.96 -4.24
CA LYS A 138 -25.26 -6.36 -4.27
C LYS A 138 -25.32 -5.00 -4.97
N VAL A 139 -24.18 -4.37 -5.20
CA VAL A 139 -24.10 -3.08 -5.89
C VAL A 139 -24.30 -3.28 -7.40
N GLY A 140 -24.84 -2.28 -8.09
CA GLY A 140 -25.14 -2.35 -9.51
C GLY A 140 -23.92 -2.73 -10.37
N THR A 141 -24.18 -3.40 -11.49
CA THR A 141 -23.16 -3.97 -12.38
C THR A 141 -22.14 -2.93 -12.86
N LEU A 142 -22.60 -1.71 -13.16
CA LEU A 142 -21.74 -0.61 -13.60
C LEU A 142 -20.67 -0.29 -12.55
N HIS A 143 -21.08 -0.03 -11.31
CA HIS A 143 -20.14 0.30 -10.24
C HIS A 143 -19.16 -0.85 -10.02
N ARG A 144 -19.63 -2.11 -10.06
CA ARG A 144 -18.77 -3.30 -9.91
C ARG A 144 -17.70 -3.37 -11.01
N ARG A 145 -18.04 -3.06 -12.27
CA ARG A 145 -17.09 -3.01 -13.39
C ARG A 145 -16.03 -1.94 -13.17
N VAL A 146 -16.44 -0.73 -12.80
CA VAL A 146 -15.53 0.38 -12.47
C VAL A 146 -14.58 -0.01 -11.34
N LEU A 147 -15.10 -0.61 -10.27
CA LEU A 147 -14.27 -1.08 -9.15
C LEU A 147 -13.29 -2.16 -9.57
N GLY A 148 -13.75 -3.19 -10.30
CA GLY A 148 -12.89 -4.27 -10.76
C GLY A 148 -11.74 -3.77 -11.62
N PHE A 149 -12.03 -2.87 -12.57
CA PHE A 149 -11.03 -2.23 -13.41
C PHE A 149 -9.98 -1.48 -12.58
N LEU A 150 -10.41 -0.61 -11.65
CA LEU A 150 -9.50 0.19 -10.81
C LEU A 150 -8.65 -0.66 -9.86
N VAL A 151 -9.20 -1.77 -9.37
CA VAL A 151 -8.48 -2.71 -8.48
C VAL A 151 -7.47 -3.55 -9.28
N GLU A 152 -7.82 -3.95 -10.50
CA GLU A 152 -6.93 -4.68 -11.39
C GLU A 152 -5.74 -3.83 -11.84
N HIS A 153 -5.96 -2.54 -12.11
CA HIS A 153 -4.95 -1.61 -12.62
C HIS A 153 -4.28 -0.76 -11.53
N ALA A 154 -4.43 -1.15 -10.26
CA ALA A 154 -3.76 -0.53 -9.14
C ALA A 154 -2.22 -0.55 -9.32
N PRO A 155 -1.49 0.55 -9.03
CA PRO A 155 -1.90 1.73 -8.24
C PRO A 155 -2.24 2.99 -9.06
N ASN A 156 -2.42 2.88 -10.37
CA ASN A 156 -2.57 4.05 -11.24
C ASN A 156 -3.91 4.77 -11.06
N SER A 157 -3.92 6.06 -11.41
CA SER A 157 -5.14 6.88 -11.49
C SER A 157 -5.59 7.00 -12.94
N TYR A 158 -6.89 6.91 -13.18
CA TYR A 158 -7.49 6.92 -14.51
C TYR A 158 -8.56 8.00 -14.63
N THR A 159 -8.63 8.64 -15.79
CA THR A 159 -9.71 9.59 -16.10
C THR A 159 -11.03 8.85 -16.29
N THR A 160 -12.16 9.57 -16.18
CA THR A 160 -13.48 8.99 -16.49
C THR A 160 -13.53 8.44 -17.92
N GLU A 161 -12.91 9.12 -18.88
CA GLU A 161 -12.83 8.68 -20.28
C GLU A 161 -12.08 7.36 -20.44
N GLN A 162 -10.95 7.21 -19.76
CA GLN A 162 -10.19 5.96 -19.77
C GLN A 162 -11.04 4.83 -19.17
N ILE A 163 -11.67 5.06 -18.02
CA ILE A 163 -12.51 4.03 -17.37
C ILE A 163 -13.68 3.64 -18.27
N ALA A 164 -14.35 4.60 -18.89
CA ALA A 164 -15.43 4.37 -19.85
C ALA A 164 -14.98 3.47 -21.00
N ALA A 165 -13.82 3.76 -21.60
CA ALA A 165 -13.25 2.98 -22.69
C ALA A 165 -12.94 1.53 -22.32
N TRP A 166 -12.53 1.26 -21.07
CA TRP A 166 -12.19 -0.08 -20.60
C TRP A 166 -13.37 -0.88 -20.03
N THR A 167 -14.40 -0.20 -19.51
CA THR A 167 -15.54 -0.84 -18.84
C THR A 167 -16.79 -0.97 -19.72
N ASP A 168 -16.71 -0.50 -20.98
CA ASP A 168 -17.82 -0.40 -21.92
C ASP A 168 -19.04 0.32 -21.31
N CYS A 169 -18.74 1.39 -20.57
CA CYS A 169 -19.72 2.23 -19.89
C CYS A 169 -19.65 3.64 -20.49
N ALA A 170 -20.81 4.29 -20.64
CA ALA A 170 -20.83 5.69 -21.07
C ALA A 170 -20.13 6.59 -20.02
N LYS A 171 -19.34 7.55 -20.50
CA LYS A 171 -18.61 8.49 -19.63
C LYS A 171 -19.58 9.29 -18.76
N GLU A 172 -20.65 9.77 -19.38
CA GLU A 172 -21.71 10.58 -18.76
C GLU A 172 -22.33 9.81 -17.59
N LEU A 173 -22.55 8.50 -17.75
CA LEU A 173 -23.14 7.67 -16.71
C LEU A 173 -22.25 7.54 -15.46
N ILE A 174 -20.93 7.56 -15.62
CA ILE A 174 -19.97 7.55 -14.50
C ILE A 174 -19.88 8.93 -13.83
N GLU A 175 -20.12 10.01 -14.58
CA GLU A 175 -20.15 11.38 -14.04
C GLU A 175 -21.45 11.69 -13.31
N ASP A 176 -22.59 11.25 -13.85
CA ASP A 176 -23.93 11.43 -13.31
C ASP A 176 -24.18 10.51 -12.10
N GLU A 177 -23.78 9.24 -12.21
CA GLU A 177 -23.94 8.23 -11.15
C GLU A 177 -22.59 7.64 -10.72
N PRO A 178 -21.72 8.44 -10.07
CA PRO A 178 -20.43 7.94 -9.61
C PRO A 178 -20.62 6.89 -8.52
N PRO A 179 -19.67 5.96 -8.34
CA PRO A 179 -19.79 4.85 -7.40
C PRO A 179 -19.58 5.31 -5.94
N TYR A 180 -20.53 6.08 -5.41
CA TYR A 180 -20.46 6.70 -4.07
C TYR A 180 -20.23 5.67 -2.97
N GLN A 181 -20.87 4.50 -3.05
CA GLN A 181 -20.71 3.45 -2.05
C GLN A 181 -19.24 2.98 -1.91
N PHE A 182 -18.47 2.99 -3.00
CA PHE A 182 -17.06 2.60 -2.98
C PHE A 182 -16.14 3.76 -2.59
N LEU A 183 -16.54 5.00 -2.85
CA LEU A 183 -15.87 6.20 -2.38
C LEU A 183 -16.02 6.32 -0.85
N GLU A 184 -17.23 6.16 -0.33
CA GLU A 184 -17.55 6.16 1.10
C GLU A 184 -16.86 5.02 1.84
N ALA A 185 -16.89 3.81 1.27
CA ALA A 185 -16.12 2.70 1.81
C ALA A 185 -14.61 2.96 1.77
N GLY A 186 -14.13 3.90 0.96
CA GLY A 186 -12.71 4.19 0.78
C GLY A 186 -11.95 3.11 0.01
N LEU A 187 -12.65 2.32 -0.81
CA LEU A 187 -12.07 1.36 -1.75
C LEU A 187 -11.49 2.06 -2.99
N ILE A 188 -12.12 3.17 -3.37
CA ILE A 188 -11.70 4.05 -4.47
C ILE A 188 -11.54 5.46 -3.90
N ALA A 189 -10.64 6.24 -4.50
CA ALA A 189 -10.53 7.67 -4.27
C ALA A 189 -10.78 8.43 -5.58
N ARG A 190 -11.46 9.57 -5.47
CA ARG A 190 -11.73 10.51 -6.55
C ARG A 190 -10.89 11.78 -6.32
N GLU A 191 -10.15 12.20 -7.33
CA GLU A 191 -9.24 13.35 -7.26
C GLU A 191 -9.52 14.26 -8.46
N ARG A 192 -9.55 15.58 -8.23
CA ARG A 192 -9.65 16.56 -9.31
C ARG A 192 -8.24 17.00 -9.70
N ARG A 193 -7.88 16.82 -10.96
CA ARG A 193 -6.60 17.26 -11.54
C ARG A 193 -6.83 18.28 -12.64
N THR A 194 -5.74 18.81 -13.19
CA THR A 194 -5.75 19.81 -14.26
C THR A 194 -6.41 19.30 -15.53
N ASP A 195 -6.33 18.00 -15.78
CA ASP A 195 -6.85 17.26 -16.93
C ASP A 195 -8.20 16.57 -16.66
N GLY A 196 -8.82 16.82 -15.50
CA GLY A 196 -10.17 16.38 -15.17
C GLY A 196 -10.26 15.47 -13.95
N LEU A 197 -11.35 14.71 -13.90
CA LEU A 197 -11.68 13.86 -12.76
C LEU A 197 -10.98 12.50 -12.87
N HIS A 198 -10.24 12.15 -11.83
CA HIS A 198 -9.48 10.92 -11.76
C HIS A 198 -10.02 10.01 -10.68
N TYR A 199 -10.03 8.71 -10.97
CA TYR A 199 -10.29 7.66 -10.00
C TYR A 199 -9.07 6.77 -9.84
N ARG A 200 -8.79 6.38 -8.60
CA ARG A 200 -7.74 5.40 -8.27
C ARG A 200 -8.25 4.41 -7.25
N SER A 201 -7.70 3.20 -7.24
CA SER A 201 -7.93 2.27 -6.15
C SER A 201 -7.14 2.67 -4.90
N SER A 202 -7.80 2.59 -3.75
CA SER A 202 -7.21 2.78 -2.42
C SER A 202 -7.24 1.49 -1.60
N LEU A 203 -7.27 0.34 -2.27
CA LEU A 203 -7.40 -0.99 -1.64
C LEU A 203 -6.37 -1.22 -0.53
N LYS A 204 -5.10 -0.84 -0.73
CA LYS A 204 -4.07 -1.00 0.31
C LYS A 204 -4.43 -0.21 1.58
N ARG A 205 -4.84 1.05 1.42
CA ARG A 205 -5.24 1.92 2.55
C ARG A 205 -6.50 1.38 3.24
N PHE A 206 -7.46 0.90 2.44
CA PHE A 206 -8.66 0.25 2.95
C PHE A 206 -8.33 -0.97 3.81
N VAL A 207 -7.47 -1.88 3.32
CA VAL A 207 -7.09 -3.09 4.05
C VAL A 207 -6.37 -2.76 5.35
N LEU A 208 -5.47 -1.78 5.34
CA LEU A 208 -4.79 -1.33 6.55
C LEU A 208 -5.78 -0.82 7.62
N ARG A 209 -6.81 -0.07 7.21
CA ARG A 209 -7.81 0.48 8.13
C ARG A 209 -8.75 -0.60 8.68
N GLU A 210 -9.30 -1.45 7.81
CA GLU A 210 -10.32 -2.42 8.21
C GLU A 210 -9.72 -3.68 8.85
N PHE A 211 -8.58 -4.17 8.34
CA PHE A 211 -7.98 -5.44 8.76
C PHE A 211 -6.77 -5.25 9.68
N GLY A 212 -6.35 -4.01 9.95
CA GLY A 212 -5.28 -3.71 10.90
C GLY A 212 -5.56 -4.24 12.31
N VAL A 213 -6.83 -4.37 12.69
CA VAL A 213 -7.25 -4.97 13.97
C VAL A 213 -6.82 -6.44 14.10
N TYR A 214 -6.70 -7.16 12.98
CA TYR A 214 -6.29 -8.57 12.95
C TYR A 214 -4.77 -8.75 12.83
N GLN A 215 -3.98 -7.66 12.74
CA GLN A 215 -2.53 -7.71 12.62
C GLN A 215 -1.81 -8.62 13.64
N PRO A 216 -2.18 -8.65 14.95
CA PRO A 216 -1.53 -9.57 15.89
C PRO A 216 -1.76 -11.05 15.54
N ASP A 217 -2.90 -11.39 14.93
CA ASP A 217 -3.27 -12.78 14.63
C ASP A 217 -2.73 -13.26 13.27
N ILE A 218 -2.58 -12.34 12.30
CA ILE A 218 -2.20 -12.67 10.92
C ILE A 218 -0.71 -12.47 10.64
N GLY A 219 0.03 -11.87 11.58
CA GLY A 219 1.44 -11.55 11.43
C GLY A 219 1.74 -10.41 10.45
N CYS A 220 3.03 -10.18 10.23
CA CYS A 220 3.55 -9.08 9.38
C CYS A 220 3.08 -9.17 7.91
N ASP A 221 3.01 -10.38 7.35
CA ASP A 221 2.65 -10.61 5.94
C ASP A 221 1.14 -10.81 5.71
N GLY A 222 0.36 -10.96 6.78
CA GLY A 222 -1.06 -11.27 6.68
C GLY A 222 -1.87 -10.20 5.96
N LEU A 223 -1.55 -8.92 6.18
CA LEU A 223 -2.21 -7.81 5.47
C LEU A 223 -1.92 -7.82 3.96
N HIS A 224 -0.73 -8.27 3.57
CA HIS A 224 -0.38 -8.45 2.16
C HIS A 224 -1.19 -9.62 1.56
N ALA A 225 -1.30 -10.74 2.28
CA ALA A 225 -2.12 -11.87 1.87
C ALA A 225 -3.61 -11.47 1.72
N VAL A 226 -4.16 -10.69 2.66
CA VAL A 226 -5.52 -10.13 2.57
C VAL A 226 -5.67 -9.22 1.35
N THR A 227 -4.72 -8.32 1.13
CA THR A 227 -4.74 -7.40 -0.02
C THR A 227 -4.75 -8.17 -1.33
N ARG A 228 -3.91 -9.20 -1.46
CA ARG A 228 -3.84 -10.06 -2.65
C ARG A 228 -5.13 -10.85 -2.86
N LEU A 229 -5.71 -11.40 -1.79
CA LEU A 229 -6.97 -12.14 -1.85
C LEU A 229 -8.14 -11.23 -2.25
N LEU A 230 -8.24 -10.04 -1.65
CA LEU A 230 -9.27 -9.06 -2.01
C LEU A 230 -9.10 -8.58 -3.46
N ARG A 231 -7.89 -8.26 -3.90
CA ARG A 231 -7.63 -7.87 -5.30
C ARG A 231 -8.17 -8.91 -6.27
N ARG A 232 -7.84 -10.19 -6.05
CA ARG A 232 -8.29 -11.31 -6.88
C ARG A 232 -9.81 -11.49 -6.88
N ARG A 233 -10.46 -11.33 -5.73
CA ARG A 233 -11.91 -11.49 -5.63
C ARG A 233 -12.66 -10.32 -6.24
N LEU A 234 -12.24 -9.09 -5.95
CA LEU A 234 -12.90 -7.86 -6.44
C LEU A 234 -12.74 -7.70 -7.95
N SER A 235 -11.59 -8.07 -8.53
CA SER A 235 -11.44 -8.10 -9.99
C SER A 235 -12.38 -9.13 -10.63
N GLY A 236 -12.61 -10.26 -9.97
CA GLY A 236 -13.55 -11.29 -10.43
C GLY A 236 -15.04 -10.91 -10.31
N VAL A 237 -15.39 -9.97 -9.42
CA VAL A 237 -16.77 -9.49 -9.26
C VAL A 237 -17.23 -8.63 -10.45
N ALA A 238 -16.31 -8.00 -11.18
CA ALA A 238 -16.65 -7.24 -12.39
C ALA A 238 -17.15 -8.13 -13.56
N LEU A 239 -16.81 -9.43 -13.54
CA LEU A 239 -17.16 -10.39 -14.58
C LEU A 239 -18.46 -11.16 -14.30
N ARG A 240 -19.07 -10.96 -13.13
CA ARG A 240 -20.33 -11.58 -12.69
C ARG A 240 -21.48 -10.59 -12.80
#